data_AF-A0A7G6SUN4-F1
#
_entry.id   AF-A0A7G6SUN4-F1
#
_cell.length_a   1.000
_cell.length_b   1.000
_cell.length_c   1.000
_cell.angle_alpha   90.00
_cell.angle_beta   90.00
_cell.angle_gamma   90.00
#
_symmetry.space_group_name_H-M   'P 1'
#
loop_
_entity.id
_entity.type
_entity.pdbx_description
1 polymer ?
#
loop_
_entity_poly.entity_id
_entity_poly.type
_entity_poly.pdbx_seq_one_letter_code
_entity_poly.pdbx_strand_id
1 'polypeptide(L)' 'MKPVQCRMGRAALNWSTLDLAKAADVGGNTVNRFEAGQDARVSSVDKMRGALEAAGVIFVDENGEGPGVRLRKSQ' A
#
# COMPACT_ATOMS: atom_id res chain seq x y z
N MET A 1 -2.19 -0.01 -7.66
CA MET A 1 -1.98 0.89 -6.50
C MET A 1 -0.93 1.92 -6.88
N LYS A 2 -1.14 3.22 -6.62
CA LYS A 2 -0.11 4.27 -6.84
C LYS A 2 0.84 4.36 -5.62
N PRO A 3 2.12 4.77 -5.78
CA PRO A 3 3.07 4.92 -4.65
C PRO A 3 2.55 5.79 -3.49
N VAL A 4 1.82 6.86 -3.82
CA VAL A 4 1.19 7.74 -2.82
C VAL A 4 0.13 7.00 -1.99
N GLN A 5 -0.69 6.15 -2.62
CA GLN A 5 -1.71 5.36 -1.92
C GLN A 5 -1.08 4.29 -1.02
N CYS A 6 0.07 3.73 -1.40
CA CYS A 6 0.82 2.82 -0.53
C CYS A 6 1.26 3.52 0.75
N ARG A 7 1.86 4.72 0.63
CA ARG A 7 2.25 5.53 1.80
C ARG A 7 1.06 5.89 2.67
N MET A 8 -0.06 6.32 2.06
CA MET A 8 -1.28 6.65 2.79
C MET A 8 -1.87 5.43 3.52
N GLY A 9 -1.98 4.28 2.84
CA GLY A 9 -2.51 3.06 3.45
C GLY A 9 -1.65 2.57 4.60
N ARG A 10 -0.33 2.62 4.44
CA ARG A 10 0.62 2.28 5.47
C ARG A 10 0.53 3.23 6.67
N ALA A 11 0.41 4.53 6.43
CA ALA A 11 0.19 5.53 7.48
C ALA A 11 -1.15 5.29 8.22
N ALA A 12 -2.21 4.97 7.50
CA ALA A 12 -3.52 4.67 8.09
C ALA A 12 -3.50 3.46 9.03
N LEU A 13 -2.63 2.48 8.76
CA LEU A 13 -2.42 1.30 9.60
C LEU A 13 -1.33 1.48 10.67
N ASN A 14 -0.68 2.65 10.73
CA ASN A 14 0.50 2.91 11.55
C ASN A 14 1.64 1.89 11.31
N TRP A 15 1.85 1.49 10.05
CA TRP A 15 2.87 0.51 9.65
C TRP A 15 4.18 1.18 9.24
N SER A 16 5.31 0.54 9.55
CA SER A 16 6.59 0.83 8.91
C SER A 16 6.69 0.16 7.54
N THR A 17 7.69 0.55 6.73
CA THR A 17 7.93 -0.13 5.44
C THR A 17 8.32 -1.60 5.64
N LEU A 18 8.91 -1.94 6.78
CA LEU A 18 9.22 -3.31 7.17
C LEU A 18 7.96 -4.11 7.55
N ASP A 19 6.97 -3.49 8.19
CA ASP A 19 5.71 -4.16 8.53
C ASP A 19 4.92 -4.51 7.26
N LEU A 20 4.83 -3.57 6.31
CA LEU A 20 4.25 -3.85 5.00
C LEU A 20 5.01 -4.94 4.26
N ALA A 21 6.35 -4.90 4.28
CA ALA A 21 7.18 -5.91 3.64
C ALA A 21 6.91 -7.31 4.19
N LYS A 22 6.81 -7.44 5.51
CA LYS A 22 6.46 -8.70 6.20
C LYS A 22 5.05 -9.16 5.84
N ALA A 23 4.05 -8.27 5.93
CA ALA A 23 2.66 -8.60 5.64
C ALA A 23 2.44 -8.99 4.16
N ALA A 24 3.20 -8.40 3.25
CA ALA A 24 3.13 -8.65 1.82
C ALA A 24 4.07 -9.75 1.33
N ASP A 25 4.90 -10.36 2.19
CA ASP A 25 5.91 -11.34 1.76
C ASP A 25 6.79 -10.82 0.59
N VAL A 26 7.35 -9.63 0.79
CA VAL A 26 8.31 -8.98 -0.12
C VAL A 26 9.51 -8.44 0.65
N GLY A 27 10.62 -8.18 -0.03
CA GLY A 27 11.77 -7.53 0.61
C GLY A 27 11.51 -6.05 0.93
N GLY A 28 11.96 -5.55 2.08
CA GLY A 28 11.77 -4.15 2.50
C GLY A 28 12.30 -3.10 1.50
N ASN A 29 13.41 -3.39 0.81
CA ASN A 29 13.90 -2.54 -0.27
C ASN A 29 12.90 -2.43 -1.43
N THR A 30 12.09 -3.45 -1.69
CA THR A 30 11.05 -3.42 -2.73
C THR A 30 9.97 -2.40 -2.37
N VAL A 31 9.56 -2.34 -1.10
CA VAL A 31 8.61 -1.35 -0.59
C VAL A 31 9.17 0.06 -0.73
N ASN A 32 10.41 0.28 -0.28
CA ASN A 32 11.05 1.60 -0.35
C ASN A 32 11.20 2.09 -1.80
N ARG A 33 11.63 1.22 -2.72
CA ARG A 33 11.74 1.54 -4.15
C ARG A 33 10.39 1.92 -4.75
N PHE A 34 9.37 1.13 -4.46
CA PHE A 34 8.02 1.40 -4.94
C PHE A 34 7.48 2.73 -4.39
N GLU A 35 7.63 3.00 -3.09
CA GLU A 35 7.18 4.27 -2.49
C GLU A 35 7.97 5.49 -3.02
N ALA A 36 9.22 5.30 -3.45
CA ALA A 36 10.04 6.32 -4.11
C ALA A 36 9.69 6.52 -5.60
N GLY A 37 8.72 5.79 -6.14
CA GLY A 37 8.30 5.89 -7.55
C GLY A 37 9.24 5.19 -8.53
N GLN A 38 10.12 4.32 -8.04
CA GLN A 38 10.97 3.47 -8.89
C GLN A 38 10.22 2.22 -9.32
N ASP A 39 10.67 1.60 -10.41
CA ASP A 39 10.09 0.36 -10.91
C ASP A 39 10.13 -0.74 -9.85
N ALA A 40 8.96 -1.29 -9.58
CA ALA A 40 8.75 -2.50 -8.80
C ALA A 40 8.06 -3.53 -9.68
N ARG A 41 8.32 -4.82 -9.44
CA ARG A 41 7.62 -5.89 -10.15
C ARG A 41 6.12 -5.78 -9.86
N VAL A 42 5.30 -5.92 -10.89
CA VAL A 42 3.83 -5.90 -10.78
C VAL A 42 3.35 -6.87 -9.69
N SER A 43 3.92 -8.08 -9.65
CA SER A 43 3.61 -9.08 -8.61
C SER A 43 3.92 -8.62 -7.19
N SER A 44 4.97 -7.81 -6.97
CA SER A 44 5.26 -7.23 -5.66
C SER A 44 4.26 -6.14 -5.30
N VAL A 45 3.84 -5.32 -6.27
CA VAL A 45 2.80 -4.29 -6.06
C VAL A 45 1.46 -4.93 -5.70
N ASP A 46 1.09 -6.02 -6.36
CA ASP A 46 -0.15 -6.76 -6.07
C ASP A 46 -0.12 -7.39 -4.68
N LYS A 47 1.01 -8.00 -4.29
CA LYS A 47 1.21 -8.50 -2.92
C LYS A 47 1.07 -7.39 -1.87
N MET A 48 1.70 -6.23 -2.09
CA MET A 48 1.60 -5.08 -1.18
C MET A 48 0.17 -4.53 -1.10
N ARG A 49 -0.53 -4.43 -2.25
CA ARG A 49 -1.93 -4.01 -2.29
C ARG A 49 -2.82 -4.96 -1.49
N GLY A 50 -2.67 -6.27 -1.71
CA GLY A 50 -3.45 -7.30 -1.03
C GLY A 50 -3.22 -7.30 0.49
N ALA A 51 -1.98 -7.11 0.94
CA ALA A 51 -1.67 -7.01 2.37
C ALA A 51 -2.36 -5.80 3.03
N LEU A 52 -2.34 -4.64 2.38
CA LEU A 52 -3.03 -3.44 2.86
C LEU A 52 -4.55 -3.65 2.87
N GLU A 53 -5.12 -4.25 1.82
CA GLU A 53 -6.56 -4.55 1.75
C GLU A 53 -7.02 -5.56 2.80
N ALA A 54 -6.20 -6.58 3.08
CA ALA A 54 -6.44 -7.56 4.14
C ALA A 54 -6.43 -6.93 5.53
N ALA A 55 -5.53 -5.96 5.76
CA ALA A 55 -5.46 -5.17 6.99
C ALA A 55 -6.57 -4.10 7.11
N GLY A 56 -7.44 -3.97 6.10
CA GLY A 56 -8.62 -3.10 6.16
C GLY A 56 -8.50 -1.78 5.40
N VAL A 57 -7.42 -1.56 4.63
CA VAL A 57 -7.34 -0.42 3.71
C VAL A 57 -8.24 -0.66 2.51
N ILE A 58 -8.90 0.38 2.03
CA ILE A 58 -9.68 0.37 0.80
C ILE A 58 -9.07 1.44 -0.10
N PHE A 59 -8.61 1.04 -1.28
CA PHE A 59 -8.12 1.96 -2.30
C PHE A 59 -9.29 2.63 -3.01
N VAL A 60 -9.21 3.95 -3.15
CA VAL A 60 -10.20 4.75 -3.88
C VAL A 60 -9.52 5.27 -5.13
N ASP A 61 -10.07 4.89 -6.28
CA ASP A 61 -9.61 5.37 -7.57
C ASP A 61 -9.96 6.85 -7.78
N GLU A 62 -9.30 7.46 -8.76
CA GLU A 62 -9.46 8.87 -9.11
C GLU A 62 -10.88 9.13 -9.63
N ASN A 63 -11.72 9.79 -8.84
CA ASN A 63 -13.13 10.04 -9.17
C ASN A 63 -13.41 11.54 -9.32
N GLY A 64 -12.56 12.23 -10.10
CA GLY A 64 -12.59 13.69 -10.30
C GLY A 64 -11.60 14.47 -9.44
N GLU A 65 -11.03 13.83 -8.42
CA GLU A 65 -9.95 14.30 -7.56
C GLU A 65 -8.85 13.23 -7.48
N GLY A 66 -7.71 13.56 -6.88
CA GLY A 66 -6.57 12.66 -6.74
C GLY A 66 -6.86 11.32 -6.04
N PRO A 67 -5.99 10.31 -6.25
CA PRO A 67 -6.13 8.97 -5.69
C PRO A 67 -6.08 8.97 -4.15
N GLY A 68 -6.93 8.16 -3.51
CA GLY A 68 -7.05 8.12 -2.05
C GLY A 68 -7.05 6.73 -1.45
N VAL A 69 -7.12 6.68 -0.12
CA VAL A 69 -7.36 5.47 0.67
C VAL A 69 -8.36 5.77 1.79
N ARG A 70 -9.09 4.76 2.25
CA ARG A 70 -9.97 4.82 3.44
C ARG A 70 -9.83 3.54 4.25
N LEU A 71 -10.12 3.58 5.54
CA LEU A 71 -10.19 2.38 6.38
C LEU A 71 -11.60 1.77 6.33
N ARG A 72 -11.66 0.44 6.31
CA ARG A 72 -12.90 -0.31 6.53
C ARG A 72 -13.41 0.00 7.93
N LYS A 73 -14.74 0.09 8.09
CA LYS A 73 -15.35 0.24 9.41
C LYS A 73 -14.92 -0.95 10.29
N SER A 74 -14.38 -0.65 11.46
CA SER A 74 -14.31 -1.61 12.56
C SER A 74 -15.74 -2.02 12.87
N GLN A 75 -16.04 -3.32 12.88
CA GLN A 75 -17.30 -3.80 13.47
C GLN A 75 -17.24 -3.68 14.98
#